data_AF-A0A7C4XGM4-F1
#
_entry.id   AF-A0A7C4XGM4-F1
#
_cell.length_a   1.000
_cell.length_b   1.000
_cell.length_c   1.000
_cell.angle_alpha   90.00
_cell.angle_beta   90.00
_cell.angle_gamma   90.00
#
_symmetry.space_group_name_H-M   'P 1'
#
loop_
_entity.id
_entity.type
_entity.pdbx_description
1 polymer ?
#
loop_
_entity_poly.entity_id
_entity_poly.type
_entity_poly.pdbx_seq_one_letter_code
_entity_poly.pdbx_strand_id
1 'polypeptide(L)'
;MNIQDIQLISNVTNPKAEIQKKIPAKHSFEDAMLKAINNVSSLQGNADENIKSFLKGDPIDLHNIMISLESANINFRLITEIRNKALTAYEELMKMPL
;
A
#
# COMPACT_ATOMS: atom_id res chain seq x y z
N MET A 1 8.51 -41.98 50.59
CA MET A 1 9.59 -41.40 49.75
C MET A 1 9.01 -41.24 48.36
N ASN A 2 8.57 -40.02 48.04
CA ASN A 2 7.66 -39.72 46.94
C ASN A 2 8.48 -39.55 45.65
N ILE A 3 8.38 -40.49 44.73
CA ILE A 3 9.13 -40.54 43.46
C ILE A 3 8.46 -39.69 42.35
N GLN A 4 7.95 -38.51 42.70
CA GLN A 4 7.28 -37.61 41.74
C GLN A 4 8.06 -36.34 41.39
N ASP A 5 9.25 -36.11 41.96
CA ASP A 5 10.02 -34.87 41.74
C ASP A 5 11.10 -34.95 40.63
N ILE A 6 11.13 -36.02 39.81
CA ILE A 6 12.08 -36.14 38.68
C ILE A 6 11.38 -35.93 37.33
N GLN A 7 10.60 -34.85 37.21
CA GLN A 7 10.10 -34.35 35.92
C GLN A 7 10.55 -32.89 35.65
N LEU A 8 11.52 -32.38 36.42
CA LEU A 8 11.89 -30.95 36.36
C LEU A 8 13.25 -30.63 35.69
N ILE A 9 13.89 -31.56 34.96
CA ILE A 9 15.20 -31.27 34.31
C ILE A 9 15.33 -31.63 32.82
N SER A 10 14.24 -31.78 32.07
CA SER A 10 14.30 -32.06 30.62
C SER A 10 14.27 -30.83 29.71
N ASN A 11 14.25 -29.60 30.23
CA ASN A 11 14.05 -28.40 29.40
C ASN A 11 15.22 -27.39 29.42
N VAL A 12 16.46 -27.89 29.41
CA VAL A 12 17.63 -27.05 29.12
C VAL A 12 18.40 -27.65 27.95
N THR A 13 17.91 -27.40 26.72
CA THR A 13 18.69 -27.25 25.48
C THR A 13 17.77 -27.13 24.27
N ASN A 14 17.29 -25.92 23.96
CA ASN A 14 17.05 -25.54 22.57
C ASN A 14 17.10 -24.01 22.41
N PRO A 15 18.27 -23.40 22.14
CA PRO A 15 18.34 -22.02 21.70
C PRO A 15 18.02 -21.97 20.19
N LYS A 16 16.76 -22.28 19.86
CA LYS A 16 16.12 -21.88 18.61
C LYS A 16 14.82 -21.18 18.96
N ALA A 17 14.95 -20.08 19.70
CA ALA A 17 14.10 -18.95 19.46
C ALA A 17 14.46 -18.43 18.05
N GLU A 18 13.98 -19.14 17.02
CA GLU A 18 13.80 -18.52 15.73
C GLU A 18 12.93 -17.31 15.99
N ILE A 19 13.53 -16.15 15.77
CA ILE A 19 12.90 -14.85 15.79
C ILE A 19 11.81 -14.91 14.74
N GLN A 20 10.65 -15.43 15.13
CA GLN A 20 9.41 -15.29 14.41
C GLN A 20 8.95 -13.85 14.67
N LYS A 21 9.74 -12.91 14.17
CA LYS A 21 9.26 -11.57 13.85
C LYS A 21 8.27 -11.83 12.74
N LYS A 22 7.02 -12.09 13.14
CA LYS A 22 5.83 -11.93 12.32
C LYS A 22 5.96 -10.49 11.81
N ILE A 23 6.59 -10.33 10.65
CA ILE A 23 6.60 -9.06 9.93
C ILE A 23 5.11 -8.80 9.77
N PRO A 24 4.52 -7.82 10.48
CA PRO A 24 3.10 -7.54 10.33
C PRO A 24 2.91 -7.35 8.84
N ALA A 25 2.01 -8.16 8.25
CA ALA A 25 1.83 -8.31 6.81
C ALA A 25 2.21 -7.01 6.12
N LYS A 26 3.45 -7.00 5.61
CA LYS A 26 4.09 -5.80 5.07
C LYS A 26 3.13 -5.36 3.99
N HIS A 27 2.43 -4.23 4.16
CA HIS A 27 1.64 -3.67 3.06
C HIS A 27 2.58 -3.67 1.86
N SER A 28 2.28 -4.54 0.90
CA SER A 28 3.21 -4.76 -0.19
C SER A 28 3.22 -3.47 -1.01
N PHE A 29 4.35 -3.17 -1.66
CA PHE A 29 4.40 -2.03 -2.56
C PHE A 29 3.31 -2.15 -3.63
N GLU A 30 3.02 -3.38 -4.06
CA GLU A 30 1.89 -3.71 -4.93
C GLU A 30 0.55 -3.28 -4.33
N ASP A 31 0.25 -3.64 -3.07
CA ASP A 31 -0.99 -3.21 -2.40
C ASP A 31 -1.12 -1.69 -2.32
N ALA A 32 -0.01 -1.00 -2.01
CA ALA A 32 0.01 0.46 -1.92
C ALA A 32 -0.21 1.11 -3.31
N MET A 33 0.42 0.58 -4.34
CA MET A 33 0.28 1.07 -5.72
C MET A 33 -1.13 0.79 -6.27
N LEU A 34 -1.68 -0.39 -6.00
CA LEU A 34 -3.04 -0.76 -6.40
C LEU A 34 -4.07 0.14 -5.72
N LYS A 35 -3.91 0.42 -4.41
CA LYS A 35 -4.75 1.37 -3.68
C LYS A 35 -4.66 2.78 -4.26
N ALA A 36 -3.47 3.24 -4.62
CA ALA A 36 -3.27 4.56 -5.19
C ALA A 36 -3.98 4.71 -6.55
N ILE A 37 -3.87 3.70 -7.43
CA ILE A 37 -4.57 3.68 -8.73
C ILE A 37 -6.09 3.68 -8.53
N ASN A 38 -6.59 2.82 -7.63
CA ASN A 38 -8.02 2.76 -7.33
C ASN A 38 -8.55 4.07 -6.75
N ASN A 39 -7.74 4.77 -5.94
CA ASN A 39 -8.10 6.06 -5.37
C ASN A 39 -8.26 7.13 -6.48
N VAL A 40 -7.32 7.21 -7.42
CA VAL A 40 -7.42 8.13 -8.56
C VAL A 40 -8.63 7.84 -9.43
N SER A 41 -8.90 6.56 -9.71
CA SER A 41 -10.08 6.16 -10.50
C SER A 41 -11.39 6.55 -9.80
N SER A 42 -11.45 6.35 -8.48
CA SER A 42 -12.60 6.80 -7.66
C SER A 42 -12.75 8.32 -7.65
N LEU A 43 -11.64 9.07 -7.54
CA LEU A 43 -11.65 10.53 -7.61
C LEU A 43 -12.17 11.05 -8.95
N GLN A 44 -11.79 10.43 -10.07
CA GLN A 44 -12.33 10.76 -11.39
C GLN A 44 -13.83 10.50 -11.47
N GLY A 45 -14.29 9.33 -11.03
CA GLY A 45 -15.73 8.99 -11.02
C GLY A 45 -16.56 9.93 -10.16
N ASN A 46 -16.07 10.27 -8.97
CA ASN A 46 -16.71 11.25 -8.08
C ASN A 46 -16.73 12.65 -8.69
N ALA A 47 -15.66 13.08 -9.36
CA ALA A 47 -15.63 14.37 -10.04
C ALA A 47 -16.70 14.45 -11.15
N ASP A 48 -16.83 13.40 -11.96
CA ASP A 48 -17.84 13.34 -13.02
C ASP A 48 -19.28 13.37 -12.46
N GLU A 49 -19.52 12.68 -11.36
CA GLU A 49 -20.82 12.71 -10.68
C GLU A 49 -21.12 14.07 -10.07
N ASN A 50 -20.15 14.67 -9.39
CA ASN A 50 -20.29 16.00 -8.79
C ASN A 50 -20.50 17.08 -9.86
N ILE A 51 -19.85 16.99 -11.02
CA ILE A 51 -20.10 17.89 -12.16
C ILE A 51 -21.54 17.73 -12.66
N LYS A 52 -22.03 16.50 -12.81
CA LYS A 52 -23.42 16.26 -13.22
C LYS A 52 -24.44 16.80 -12.22
N SER A 53 -24.17 16.66 -10.93
CA SER A 53 -25.04 17.17 -9.87
C SER A 53 -25.00 18.69 -9.77
N PHE A 54 -23.83 19.31 -9.94
CA PHE A 54 -23.69 20.76 -10.07
C PHE A 54 -24.49 21.30 -11.27
N LEU A 55 -24.41 20.66 -12.43
CA LEU A 55 -25.18 21.03 -13.62
C LEU A 55 -26.71 20.86 -13.44
N LYS A 56 -27.14 20.00 -12.50
CA LYS A 56 -28.55 19.82 -12.13
C LYS A 56 -29.06 20.88 -11.13
N GLY A 57 -28.17 21.74 -10.64
CA GLY A 57 -28.51 22.83 -9.71
C GLY A 57 -28.30 22.48 -8.23
N ASP A 58 -27.63 21.36 -7.91
CA ASP A 58 -27.24 21.07 -6.53
C ASP A 58 -26.20 22.08 -6.02
N PRO A 59 -26.24 22.46 -4.73
CA PRO A 59 -25.32 23.42 -4.12
C PRO A 59 -23.95 22.77 -3.85
N ILE A 60 -23.28 22.33 -4.90
CA ILE A 60 -21.92 21.77 -4.84
C ILE A 60 -20.95 22.88 -5.22
N ASP A 61 -19.91 23.07 -4.41
CA ASP A 61 -18.89 24.07 -4.67
C ASP A 61 -17.97 23.61 -5.80
N LEU A 62 -18.13 24.24 -6.97
CA LEU A 62 -17.30 24.00 -8.16
C LEU A 62 -15.80 24.14 -7.86
N HIS A 63 -15.42 25.04 -6.95
CA HIS A 63 -14.03 25.25 -6.58
C HIS A 63 -13.41 23.99 -5.95
N ASN A 64 -14.16 23.33 -5.05
CA ASN A 64 -13.71 22.10 -4.39
C ASN A 64 -13.62 20.93 -5.37
N ILE A 65 -14.53 20.84 -6.35
CA ILE A 65 -14.46 19.84 -7.42
C ILE A 65 -13.18 20.05 -8.24
N MET A 66 -12.89 21.29 -8.63
CA MET A 66 -11.70 21.62 -9.42
C MET A 66 -10.41 21.33 -8.67
N ILE A 67 -10.32 21.66 -7.38
CA ILE A 67 -9.16 21.33 -6.54
C ILE A 67 -8.98 19.80 -6.46
N SER A 68 -10.07 19.06 -6.27
CA SER A 68 -10.03 17.60 -6.16
C SER A 68 -9.58 16.96 -7.46
N LEU A 69 -10.07 17.47 -8.60
CA LEU A 69 -9.69 17.03 -9.93
C LEU A 69 -8.21 17.30 -10.22
N GLU A 70 -7.72 18.50 -9.91
CA GLU A 70 -6.32 18.84 -10.09
C GLU A 70 -5.40 17.99 -9.20
N SER A 71 -5.79 17.78 -7.94
CA SER A 71 -5.07 16.91 -7.02
C SER A 71 -5.01 15.47 -7.54
N ALA A 72 -6.12 14.95 -8.09
CA ALA A 72 -6.17 13.63 -8.70
C ALA A 72 -5.23 13.52 -9.92
N ASN A 73 -5.20 14.55 -10.78
CA ASN A 73 -4.30 14.62 -11.94
C ASN A 73 -2.82 14.63 -11.53
N ILE A 74 -2.45 15.45 -10.55
CA ILE A 74 -1.07 15.50 -10.04
C ILE A 74 -0.67 14.13 -9.46
N ASN A 75 -1.54 13.53 -8.65
CA ASN A 75 -1.30 12.22 -8.05
C ASN A 75 -1.16 11.11 -9.13
N PHE A 76 -1.97 11.15 -10.18
CA PHE A 76 -1.86 10.21 -11.29
C PHE A 76 -0.50 10.30 -12.00
N ARG A 77 -0.04 11.53 -12.27
CA ARG A 77 1.28 11.76 -12.87
C ARG A 77 2.38 11.22 -11.97
N LEU A 78 2.31 11.47 -10.67
CA LEU A 78 3.26 10.93 -9.70
C LEU A 78 3.30 9.39 -9.71
N ILE A 79 2.14 8.73 -9.72
CA ILE A 79 2.06 7.26 -9.79
C ILE A 79 2.70 6.72 -11.08
N THR A 80 2.48 7.41 -12.20
CA THR A 80 3.08 7.03 -13.49
C THR A 80 4.61 7.13 -13.44
N GLU A 81 5.15 8.19 -12.83
CA GLU A 81 6.60 8.32 -12.62
C GLU A 81 7.15 7.23 -11.70
N ILE A 82 6.43 6.88 -10.63
CA ILE A 82 6.82 5.79 -9.73
C ILE A 82 6.83 4.45 -10.49
N ARG A 83 5.82 4.18 -11.33
CA ARG A 83 5.77 2.98 -12.19
C ARG A 83 6.98 2.93 -13.11
N ASN A 84 7.29 4.03 -13.80
CA ASN A 84 8.41 4.11 -14.71
C ASN A 84 9.73 3.87 -13.96
N LYS A 85 9.91 4.51 -12.80
CA LYS A 85 11.11 4.34 -11.99
C LYS A 85 11.29 2.93 -11.46
N ALA A 86 10.19 2.27 -11.04
CA ALA A 86 10.21 0.88 -10.62
C ALA A 86 10.60 -0.07 -11.77
N LEU A 87 10.10 0.18 -12.98
CA LEU A 87 10.49 -0.57 -14.18
C LEU A 87 11.97 -0.35 -14.51
N THR A 88 12.44 0.90 -14.51
CA THR A 88 13.86 1.20 -14.74
C THR A 88 14.76 0.55 -13.70
N ALA A 89 14.38 0.57 -12.42
CA ALA A 89 15.15 -0.09 -11.37
C ALA A 89 15.24 -1.60 -11.60
N TYR A 90 14.14 -2.22 -12.04
CA TYR A 90 14.16 -3.63 -12.44
C TYR A 90 15.08 -3.90 -13.65
N GLU A 91 15.00 -3.07 -14.68
CA GLU A 91 15.88 -3.17 -15.86
C GLU A 91 17.36 -2.95 -15.50
N GLU A 92 17.67 -2.04 -14.58
CA GLU A 92 19.02 -1.73 -14.13
C GLU A 92 19.63 -2.92 -13.37
N LEU A 93 18.85 -3.56 -12.49
CA LEU A 93 19.26 -4.79 -11.80
C LEU A 93 19.56 -5.94 -12.77
N MET A 94 18.86 -6.02 -13.91
CA MET A 94 19.15 -7.01 -14.97
C MET A 94 20.41 -6.67 -15.78
N LYS A 95 20.73 -5.39 -15.93
CA LYS A 95 21.87 -4.92 -16.72
C LYS A 95 23.18 -4.92 -15.94
N MET A 96 23.15 -5.07 -14.62
CA MET A 96 24.37 -5.30 -13.85
C MET A 96 24.97 -6.66 -14.24
N PRO A 97 26.15 -6.70 -14.90
CA PRO A 97 26.89 -7.94 -14.99
C PRO A 97 27.31 -8.34 -13.56
N LEU A 98 27.10 -9.62 -13.23
CA LEU A 98 27.65 -10.23 -12.00
C LEU A 98 29.18 -10.12 -11.97
#